data_AF-A0A485C4S8-F1
#
_entry.id   AF-A0A485C4S8-F1
#
_cell.length_a   1.000
_cell.length_b   1.000
_cell.length_c   1.000
_cell.angle_alpha   90.00
_cell.angle_beta   90.00
_cell.angle_gamma   90.00
#
_symmetry.space_group_name_H-M   'P 1'
#
loop_
_entity.id
_entity.type
_entity.pdbx_description
1 polymer ?
#
loop_
_entity_poly.entity_id
_entity_poly.type
_entity_poly.pdbx_seq_one_letter_code
_entity_poly.pdbx_strand_id
1 'polypeptide(L)' 'MELAGFTPVSSFNPYWDVSGRTFADDDGYRVVLQNRTWSSA' A
#
# COMPACT_ATOMS: atom_id res chain seq x y z
N MET A 1 8.00 3.79 5.52
CA MET A 1 7.24 4.88 4.89
C MET A 1 6.83 5.91 5.93
N GLU A 2 6.31 5.49 7.09
CA GLU A 2 5.99 6.40 8.22
C GLU A 2 7.15 7.30 8.65
N LEU A 3 8.37 6.76 8.86
CA LEU A 3 9.56 7.57 9.19
C LEU A 3 9.96 8.57 8.08
N ALA A 4 9.49 8.37 6.85
CA ALA A 4 9.70 9.26 5.72
C ALA A 4 8.55 10.26 5.52
N GLY A 5 7.55 10.28 6.42
CA GLY A 5 6.43 11.24 6.42
C GLY A 5 5.14 10.74 5.76
N PHE A 6 5.11 9.54 5.18
CA PHE A 6 3.90 9.01 4.54
C PHE A 6 2.90 8.48 5.56
N THR A 7 1.61 8.79 5.36
CA THR A 7 0.53 8.37 6.26
C THR A 7 -0.01 7.00 5.85
N PRO A 8 0.02 5.99 6.75
CA PRO A 8 -0.64 4.72 6.48
C PRO A 8 -2.16 4.90 6.49
N VAL A 9 -2.84 4.31 5.51
CA VAL A 9 -4.30 4.38 5.38
C VAL A 9 -4.88 3.00 5.13
N SER A 10 -6.14 2.78 5.52
CA SER A 10 -6.84 1.53 5.19
C SER A 10 -6.91 1.34 3.68
N SER A 11 -6.66 0.13 3.22
CA SER A 11 -6.82 -0.22 1.81
C SER A 11 -8.29 -0.09 1.39
N PHE A 12 -8.53 0.42 0.18
CA PHE A 12 -9.90 0.47 -0.35
C PHE A 12 -10.45 -0.95 -0.60
N ASN A 13 -9.59 -1.84 -1.08
CA ASN A 13 -9.92 -3.25 -1.23
C ASN A 13 -9.18 -4.06 -0.15
N PRO A 14 -9.89 -4.77 0.76
CA PRO A 14 -9.29 -5.59 1.82
C PRO A 14 -8.31 -6.65 1.33
N TYR A 15 -8.38 -7.02 0.04
CA TYR A 15 -7.39 -7.89 -0.61
C TYR A 15 -5.94 -7.44 -0.34
N TRP A 16 -5.68 -6.13 -0.32
CA TRP A 16 -4.34 -5.58 -0.12
C TRP A 16 -3.85 -5.68 1.33
N ASP A 17 -4.73 -5.76 2.32
CA ASP A 17 -4.34 -5.85 3.73
C ASP A 17 -3.80 -7.23 4.11
N VAL A 18 -4.01 -8.25 3.26
CA VAL A 18 -3.56 -9.63 3.50
C VAL A 18 -2.03 -9.75 3.46
N SER A 19 -1.37 -9.03 2.55
CA SER A 19 0.09 -9.12 2.36
C SER A 19 0.71 -7.79 1.93
N GLY A 20 -0.01 -6.69 2.14
CA GLY A 20 0.42 -5.37 1.71
C GLY A 20 0.09 -4.31 2.73
N ARG A 21 0.53 -3.09 2.42
CA ARG A 21 0.23 -1.89 3.20
C ARG A 21 -0.01 -0.71 2.27
N THR A 22 -1.05 0.05 2.55
CA THR A 22 -1.45 1.21 1.76
C THR A 22 -1.05 2.51 2.45
N PHE A 23 -0.55 3.46 1.66
CA PHE A 23 -0.15 4.79 2.10
C PHE A 23 -0.79 5.85 1.22
N ALA A 24 -1.12 7.00 1.80
CA ALA A 24 -1.52 8.18 1.04
C ALA A 24 -0.30 9.09 0.79
N ASP A 25 -0.25 9.72 -0.38
CA ASP A 25 0.63 10.85 -0.66
C ASP A 25 -0.13 12.19 -0.56
N ASP A 26 0.61 13.30 -0.67
CA ASP A 26 0.07 14.65 -0.52
C ASP A 26 -0.81 15.09 -1.70
N ASP A 27 -0.70 14.41 -2.85
CA ASP A 27 -1.53 14.64 -4.04
C ASP A 27 -2.87 13.88 -3.96
N GLY A 28 -3.07 13.05 -2.92
CA GLY A 28 -4.29 12.31 -2.66
C GLY A 28 -4.35 10.92 -3.32
N TYR A 29 -3.24 10.44 -3.89
CA TYR A 29 -3.14 9.08 -4.40
C TYR A 29 -2.87 8.07 -3.27
N ARG A 30 -3.15 6.80 -3.57
CA ARG A 30 -2.91 5.67 -2.68
C ARG A 30 -1.89 4.74 -3.30
N VAL A 31 -0.78 4.53 -2.61
CA VAL A 31 0.30 3.62 -3.01
C VAL A 31 0.24 2.37 -2.14
N VAL A 32 0.29 1.20 -2.76
CA VAL A 32 0.31 -0.11 -2.07
C VAL A 32 1.68 -0.74 -2.23
N LEU A 33 2.33 -1.07 -1.11
CA LEU A 33 3.49 -1.97 -1.10
C LEU A 33 3.00 -3.39 -0.86
N GLN A 34 3.16 -4.28 -1.84
CA GLN A 34 2.73 -5.67 -1.77
C GLN A 34 3.91 -6.62 -1.55
N ASN A 35 3.83 -7.45 -0.51
CA ASN A 35 4.82 -8.48 -0.21
C ASN A 35 4.39 -9.83 -0.80
N ARG A 36 4.42 -9.95 -2.13
CA ARG A 36 4.22 -11.20 -2.86
C ARG A 36 5.18 -11.31 -4.03
N THR A 37 5.47 -12.54 -4.43
CA THR A 37 6.18 -12.82 -5.67
C THR A 37 5.32 -12.45 -6.86
N TRP A 38 5.95 -11.95 -7.91
CA TRP A 38 5.30 -11.77 -9.20
C TRP A 38 5.10 -13.15 -9.84
N SER A 39 3.88 -13.49 -10.22
CA SER A 39 3.60 -14.68 -11.01
C SER A 39 3.87 -14.37 -12.48
N SER A 40 4.79 -15.09 -13.11
CA SER A 40 4.79 -15.22 -14.58
C SER A 40 3.63 -16.13 -14.97
N ALA A 41 2.79 -15.67 -15.90
CA ALA A 41 1.80 -16.52 -16.55
C ALA A 41 2.48 -17.63 -17.36
#